data_AF-A0A671N7R3-F1
#
_entry.id   AF-A0A671N7R3-F1
#
_cell.length_a   1.000
_cell.length_b   1.000
_cell.length_c   1.000
_cell.angle_alpha   90.00
_cell.angle_beta   90.00
_cell.angle_gamma   90.00
#
_symmetry.space_group_name_H-M   'P 1'
#
loop_
_entity.id
_entity.type
_entity.pdbx_description
1 polymer ?
#
loop_
_entity_poly.entity_id
_entity_poly.type
_entity_poly.pdbx_seq_one_letter_code
_entity_poly.pdbx_strand_id
1 'polypeptide(L)'
;MFSASVSAGQWGRGDNRAQARFKATVPSVSRSHAIPVRVQRRVANHIPDEILKDPELIEAIKALPANYNFEIHKTIWRVRQAKAKRVALQLPEGLQMFACVIADIIERFTEADTLVMGDVTYGACCVDDFTARALGADFMVHYGHSCLIPIDSTEGIKMLYVFVDIQIDTAHFLDTLRFNFPPGHSLALVSTIQFVAALQAASAELKPDYEVLVPQCRPLSPGEILGCTSPRLEKHVNAIIYLGDGRFHLESIMIANPDIPAYRYDPYSKVFSREYYDHEAMRTTRLQAIESARSAQRWGLILGTLGRQGNPKILEHLESRLESLGRSFTRVLLSEIFPGKLELLADVDTWVQIACPRLSIDWGTAFSKPLLSPYEAAVALQQVGWQEVYPMDFYSNQSLGAWTPNHPDNQPKRPSRKLMQKAGSDVGQQMRSCDREQSASCGCQPE
;
A
#
# COMPACT_ATOMS: atom_id res chain seq x y z
N MET A 1 4.10 32.64 35.71
CA MET A 1 5.05 33.41 36.54
C MET A 1 6.44 32.79 36.37
N PHE A 2 7.41 33.64 36.00
CA PHE A 2 8.86 33.42 35.86
C PHE A 2 9.31 32.35 34.83
N SER A 3 9.79 32.71 33.63
CA SER A 3 11.05 33.42 33.28
C SER A 3 12.31 32.64 33.69
N ALA A 4 12.95 31.98 32.73
CA ALA A 4 14.33 31.49 32.83
C ALA A 4 15.22 32.34 31.92
N SER A 5 16.22 32.98 32.50
CA SER A 5 17.20 33.84 31.83
C SER A 5 18.38 33.06 31.27
N VAL A 6 18.75 33.46 30.06
CA VAL A 6 19.85 33.03 29.20
C VAL A 6 21.23 33.37 29.80
N SER A 7 22.26 32.57 29.51
CA SER A 7 23.58 33.14 29.19
C SER A 7 24.29 32.31 28.11
N ALA A 8 24.89 33.04 27.17
CA ALA A 8 25.59 32.56 26.00
C ALA A 8 27.10 32.46 26.25
N GLY A 9 27.76 31.49 25.60
CA GLY A 9 29.22 31.36 25.57
C GLY A 9 29.70 31.21 24.12
N GLN A 10 30.65 32.07 23.74
CA GLN A 10 31.17 32.30 22.39
C GLN A 10 31.95 31.13 21.78
N TRP A 11 31.84 30.98 20.46
CA TRP A 11 32.66 30.12 19.60
C TRP A 11 33.86 30.87 19.01
N GLY A 12 35.02 30.22 19.04
CA GLY A 12 36.24 30.61 18.32
C GLY A 12 36.31 29.96 16.93
N ARG A 13 36.83 30.73 15.97
CA ARG A 13 36.99 30.39 14.55
C ARG A 13 38.18 29.45 14.31
N GLY A 14 38.08 28.62 13.27
CA GLY A 14 39.20 27.91 12.66
C GLY A 14 38.83 27.46 11.25
N ASP A 15 39.66 27.78 10.29
CA ASP A 15 39.33 27.99 8.87
C ASP A 15 40.07 26.97 7.97
N ASN A 16 39.45 26.69 6.82
CA ASN A 16 40.05 26.36 5.51
C ASN A 16 40.67 24.98 5.12
N ARG A 17 40.15 24.51 3.96
CA ARG A 17 40.83 23.94 2.75
C ARG A 17 41.33 22.47 2.81
N ALA A 18 41.34 21.66 1.75
CA ALA A 18 40.96 21.78 0.34
C ALA A 18 40.76 20.36 -0.29
N GLN A 19 40.06 20.33 -1.43
CA GLN A 19 39.80 19.17 -2.30
C GLN A 19 41.00 18.85 -3.23
N ALA A 20 41.12 17.58 -3.65
CA ALA A 20 41.71 17.23 -4.95
C ALA A 20 41.05 15.96 -5.53
N ARG A 21 40.60 16.07 -6.78
CA ARG A 21 40.02 15.01 -7.64
C ARG A 21 41.11 14.44 -8.57
N PHE A 22 41.01 13.15 -8.91
CA PHE A 22 41.73 12.55 -10.04
C PHE A 22 40.73 11.96 -11.05
N LYS A 23 40.90 12.34 -12.33
CA LYS A 23 40.26 11.75 -13.52
C LYS A 23 41.31 10.90 -14.25
N ALA A 24 40.91 9.74 -14.77
CA ALA A 24 41.70 8.95 -15.72
C ALA A 24 40.89 8.68 -16.99
N THR A 25 41.55 8.86 -18.13
CA THR A 25 41.05 8.82 -19.51
C THR A 25 41.51 7.51 -20.18
N VAL A 26 40.70 6.91 -21.05
CA VAL A 26 41.07 5.72 -21.86
C VAL A 26 40.86 6.04 -23.36
N PRO A 27 41.75 5.61 -24.30
CA PRO A 27 41.69 6.00 -25.70
C PRO A 27 40.84 5.08 -26.59
N SER A 28 40.35 5.66 -27.69
CA SER A 28 39.45 5.11 -28.70
C SER A 28 40.14 4.36 -29.84
N VAL A 29 39.59 3.22 -30.27
CA VAL A 29 39.91 2.57 -31.56
C VAL A 29 38.62 2.30 -32.32
N SER A 30 38.57 2.77 -33.56
CA SER A 30 37.44 2.70 -34.49
C SER A 30 37.43 1.39 -35.31
N ARG A 31 36.30 0.69 -35.32
CA ARG A 31 35.94 -0.29 -36.36
C ARG A 31 34.46 -0.11 -36.72
N SER A 32 34.22 0.20 -37.97
CA SER A 32 32.91 0.34 -38.60
C SER A 32 32.21 -1.02 -38.69
N HIS A 33 31.07 -1.16 -38.02
CA HIS A 33 30.10 -2.23 -38.27
C HIS A 33 28.75 -1.55 -38.52
N ALA A 34 28.13 -1.89 -39.65
CA ALA A 34 26.81 -1.39 -40.03
C ALA A 34 25.79 -1.76 -38.95
N ILE A 35 25.16 -0.74 -38.36
CA ILE A 35 24.16 -0.88 -37.31
C ILE A 35 22.83 -1.24 -37.98
N PRO A 36 22.19 -2.38 -37.67
CA PRO A 36 20.84 -2.65 -38.14
C PRO A 36 19.91 -1.62 -37.50
N VAL A 37 19.08 -0.97 -38.33
CA VAL A 37 18.08 0.01 -37.90
C VAL A 37 17.22 -0.62 -36.82
N ARG A 38 17.44 -0.18 -35.58
CA ARG A 38 16.60 -0.51 -34.43
C ARG A 38 15.22 0.04 -34.72
N VAL A 39 14.26 -0.83 -35.01
CA VAL A 39 12.84 -0.48 -34.90
C VAL A 39 12.64 0.02 -33.48
N GLN A 40 12.43 1.33 -33.33
CA GLN A 40 12.11 1.94 -32.04
C GLN A 40 10.85 1.23 -31.53
N ARG A 41 11.00 0.42 -30.47
CA ARG A 41 9.86 0.00 -29.65
C ARG A 41 9.16 1.29 -29.23
N ARG A 42 7.99 1.57 -29.80
CA ARG A 42 7.10 2.64 -29.33
C ARG A 42 6.94 2.45 -27.82
N VAL A 43 7.27 3.48 -27.05
CA VAL A 43 7.11 3.49 -25.60
C VAL A 43 5.62 3.33 -25.32
N ALA A 44 5.19 2.12 -24.95
CA ALA A 44 3.80 1.71 -24.84
C ALA A 44 3.01 2.40 -23.70
N ASN A 45 3.54 3.49 -23.13
CA ASN A 45 3.03 4.17 -21.94
C ASN A 45 2.73 5.66 -22.15
N HIS A 46 2.87 6.20 -23.36
CA HIS A 46 2.50 7.59 -23.63
C HIS A 46 1.00 7.70 -23.92
N ILE A 47 0.29 8.55 -23.16
CA ILE A 47 -1.11 8.88 -23.43
C ILE A 47 -1.16 9.65 -24.75
N PRO A 48 -1.98 9.25 -25.74
CA PRO A 48 -2.09 9.95 -27.01
C PRO A 48 -2.47 11.43 -26.86
N ASP A 49 -1.91 12.29 -27.72
CA ASP A 49 -2.21 13.73 -27.77
C ASP A 49 -3.70 14.01 -28.01
N GLU A 50 -4.37 13.14 -28.77
CA GLU A 50 -5.82 13.19 -29.00
C GLU A 50 -6.64 13.07 -27.72
N ILE A 51 -6.12 12.44 -26.65
CA ILE A 51 -6.78 12.38 -25.33
C ILE A 51 -6.30 13.56 -24.48
N LEU A 52 -4.99 13.86 -24.46
CA LEU A 52 -4.42 14.92 -23.63
C LEU A 52 -4.88 16.32 -24.00
N LYS A 53 -5.19 16.55 -25.29
CA LYS A 53 -5.56 17.86 -25.84
C LYS A 53 -7.04 17.94 -26.22
N ASP A 54 -7.85 16.94 -25.85
CA ASP A 54 -9.29 16.95 -26.08
C ASP A 54 -9.93 18.08 -25.24
N PRO A 55 -10.47 19.13 -25.87
CA PRO A 55 -11.01 20.28 -25.14
C PRO A 55 -12.26 19.92 -24.33
N GLU A 56 -13.06 18.95 -24.78
CA GLU A 56 -14.25 18.51 -24.05
C GLU A 56 -13.87 17.70 -22.81
N LEU A 57 -12.87 16.83 -22.93
CA LEU A 57 -12.38 16.05 -21.79
C LEU A 57 -11.73 16.95 -20.75
N ILE A 58 -10.90 17.90 -21.19
CA ILE A 58 -10.28 18.89 -20.30
C ILE A 58 -11.35 19.66 -19.53
N GLU A 59 -12.44 20.06 -20.20
CA GLU A 59 -13.52 20.77 -19.51
C GLU A 59 -14.29 19.89 -18.54
N ALA A 60 -14.61 18.65 -18.92
CA ALA A 60 -15.29 17.72 -18.02
C ALA A 60 -14.47 17.45 -16.73
N ILE A 61 -13.13 17.37 -16.85
CA ILE A 61 -12.22 17.18 -15.71
C ILE A 61 -12.27 18.36 -14.73
N LYS A 62 -12.62 19.59 -15.14
CA LYS A 62 -12.68 20.74 -14.22
C LYS A 62 -13.79 20.63 -13.17
N ALA A 63 -14.73 19.70 -13.33
CA ALA A 63 -15.71 19.37 -12.30
C ALA A 63 -15.06 18.67 -11.08
N LEU A 64 -13.86 18.11 -11.23
CA LEU A 64 -13.08 17.50 -10.16
C LEU A 64 -12.17 18.55 -9.49
N PRO A 65 -11.84 18.39 -8.19
CA PRO A 65 -10.99 19.34 -7.49
C PRO A 65 -9.58 19.37 -8.09
N ALA A 66 -9.12 20.57 -8.47
CA ALA A 66 -7.87 20.76 -9.20
C ALA A 66 -6.61 20.34 -8.43
N ASN A 67 -6.68 20.30 -7.09
CA ASN A 67 -5.57 19.87 -6.25
C ASN A 67 -5.51 18.33 -6.08
N TYR A 68 -6.46 17.56 -6.63
CA TYR A 68 -6.46 16.09 -6.61
C TYR A 68 -6.21 15.55 -8.01
N ASN A 69 -5.19 14.71 -8.16
CA ASN A 69 -4.89 14.08 -9.44
C ASN A 69 -5.57 12.71 -9.59
N PHE A 70 -6.78 12.69 -10.15
CA PHE A 70 -7.52 11.46 -10.46
C PHE A 70 -7.02 10.72 -11.71
N GLU A 71 -5.95 11.18 -12.36
CA GLU A 71 -5.37 10.56 -13.57
C GLU A 71 -6.40 10.23 -14.67
N ILE A 72 -7.41 11.09 -14.87
CA ILE A 72 -8.54 10.82 -15.78
C ILE A 72 -8.08 10.52 -17.21
N HIS A 73 -7.16 11.32 -17.77
CA HIS A 73 -6.60 11.07 -19.10
C HIS A 73 -6.00 9.66 -19.24
N LYS A 74 -5.27 9.20 -18.22
CA LYS A 74 -4.69 7.86 -18.19
C LYS A 74 -5.77 6.80 -18.08
N THR A 75 -6.79 7.04 -17.27
CA THR A 75 -7.94 6.15 -17.11
C THR A 75 -8.65 5.93 -18.45
N ILE A 76 -9.04 7.01 -19.14
CA ILE A 76 -9.65 6.94 -20.48
C ILE A 76 -8.78 6.18 -21.47
N TRP A 77 -7.49 6.50 -21.52
CA TRP A 77 -6.55 5.81 -22.42
C TRP A 77 -6.45 4.31 -22.10
N ARG A 78 -6.37 3.93 -20.82
CA ARG A 78 -6.26 2.53 -20.39
C ARG A 78 -7.54 1.74 -20.67
N VAL A 79 -8.71 2.34 -20.46
CA VAL A 79 -10.01 1.74 -20.78
C VAL A 79 -10.12 1.50 -22.29
N ARG A 80 -9.80 2.50 -23.12
CA ARG A 80 -9.77 2.37 -24.60
C ARG A 80 -8.76 1.32 -25.07
N GLN A 81 -7.54 1.34 -24.54
CA GLN A 81 -6.50 0.36 -24.86
C GLN A 81 -6.94 -1.06 -24.49
N ALA A 82 -7.62 -1.20 -23.35
CA ALA A 82 -8.14 -2.47 -22.89
C ALA A 82 -9.34 -2.97 -23.72
N LYS A 83 -9.98 -2.09 -24.49
CA LYS A 83 -11.29 -2.29 -25.12
C LYS A 83 -12.34 -2.77 -24.11
N ALA A 84 -12.25 -2.25 -22.89
CA ALA A 84 -13.12 -2.62 -21.80
C ALA A 84 -14.57 -2.27 -22.15
N LYS A 85 -15.51 -3.10 -21.69
CA LYS A 85 -16.95 -2.92 -21.91
C LYS A 85 -17.68 -2.49 -20.65
N ARG A 86 -17.15 -2.84 -19.47
CA ARG A 86 -17.70 -2.42 -18.18
C ARG A 86 -16.59 -2.11 -17.20
N VAL A 87 -16.58 -0.89 -16.68
CA VAL A 87 -15.56 -0.38 -15.76
C VAL A 87 -16.12 -0.29 -14.34
N ALA A 88 -15.59 -1.10 -13.41
CA ALA A 88 -15.87 -0.96 -11.98
C ALA A 88 -15.02 0.17 -11.37
N LEU A 89 -15.65 1.06 -10.62
CA LEU A 89 -15.00 2.15 -9.90
C LEU A 89 -15.08 1.88 -8.40
N GLN A 90 -13.93 1.66 -7.77
CA GLN A 90 -13.83 1.51 -6.32
C GLN A 90 -13.10 2.71 -5.72
N LEU A 91 -13.75 3.39 -4.79
CA LEU A 91 -13.24 4.60 -4.14
C LEU A 91 -13.38 4.45 -2.62
N PRO A 92 -12.42 4.95 -1.83
CA PRO A 92 -12.63 5.14 -0.39
C PRO A 92 -13.71 6.19 -0.14
N GLU A 93 -14.26 6.20 1.08
CA GLU A 93 -15.42 7.01 1.48
C GLU A 93 -15.18 8.50 1.20
N GLY A 94 -13.97 9.01 1.49
CA GLY A 94 -13.61 10.41 1.26
C GLY A 94 -13.55 10.84 -0.22
N LEU A 95 -13.54 9.88 -1.16
CA LEU A 95 -13.53 10.15 -2.60
C LEU A 95 -14.82 9.73 -3.30
N GLN A 96 -15.72 9.03 -2.61
CA GLN A 96 -16.96 8.48 -3.21
C GLN A 96 -17.88 9.59 -3.76
N MET A 97 -17.81 10.80 -3.21
CA MET A 97 -18.51 11.98 -3.74
C MET A 97 -18.15 12.34 -5.18
N PHE A 98 -17.00 11.89 -5.69
CA PHE A 98 -16.56 12.10 -7.08
C PHE A 98 -16.94 10.95 -8.02
N ALA A 99 -17.48 9.84 -7.50
CA ALA A 99 -17.67 8.61 -8.26
C ALA A 99 -18.57 8.79 -9.49
N CYS A 100 -19.72 9.45 -9.33
CA CYS A 100 -20.66 9.68 -10.45
C CYS A 100 -20.06 10.60 -11.52
N VAL A 101 -19.31 11.64 -11.13
CA VAL A 101 -18.66 12.53 -12.10
C VAL A 101 -17.60 11.77 -12.90
N ILE A 102 -16.81 10.93 -12.23
CA ILE A 102 -15.81 10.09 -12.90
C ILE A 102 -16.48 9.06 -13.82
N ALA A 103 -17.58 8.45 -13.38
CA ALA A 103 -18.41 7.54 -14.18
C ALA A 103 -18.89 8.23 -15.47
N ASP A 104 -19.56 9.39 -15.36
CA ASP A 104 -20.06 10.17 -16.49
C ASP A 104 -18.94 10.51 -17.49
N ILE A 105 -17.75 10.87 -17.00
CA ILE A 105 -16.59 11.13 -17.86
C ILE A 105 -16.15 9.85 -18.59
N ILE A 106 -16.05 8.71 -17.90
CA ILE A 106 -15.64 7.45 -18.53
C ILE A 106 -16.66 7.03 -19.60
N GLU A 107 -17.95 7.09 -19.30
CA GLU A 107 -19.01 6.71 -20.26
C GLU A 107 -19.09 7.67 -21.45
N ARG A 108 -18.87 8.98 -21.25
CA ARG A 108 -18.86 9.95 -22.34
C ARG A 108 -17.66 9.77 -23.29
N PHE A 109 -16.49 9.47 -22.74
CA PHE A 109 -15.23 9.46 -23.51
C PHE A 109 -14.75 8.04 -23.83
N THR A 110 -15.52 7.00 -23.55
CA THR A 110 -15.23 5.61 -23.94
C THR A 110 -16.49 4.89 -24.43
N GLU A 111 -16.36 3.63 -24.84
CA GLU A 111 -17.51 2.77 -25.17
C GLU A 111 -17.98 1.91 -23.99
N ALA A 112 -17.38 2.07 -22.82
CA ALA A 112 -17.69 1.25 -21.65
C ALA A 112 -18.83 1.88 -20.84
N ASP A 113 -19.70 1.03 -20.27
CA ASP A 113 -20.53 1.45 -19.14
C ASP A 113 -19.71 1.39 -17.84
N THR A 114 -20.24 1.98 -16.77
CA THR A 114 -19.57 2.03 -15.47
C THR A 114 -20.41 1.44 -14.36
N LEU A 115 -19.74 0.94 -13.33
CA LEU A 115 -20.34 0.47 -12.10
C LEU A 115 -19.60 1.08 -10.91
N VAL A 116 -20.31 1.88 -10.11
CA VAL A 116 -19.76 2.40 -8.86
C VAL A 116 -19.90 1.34 -7.77
N MET A 117 -18.78 0.92 -7.20
CA MET A 117 -18.74 -0.02 -6.08
C MET A 117 -19.21 0.71 -4.81
N GLY A 118 -20.32 0.24 -4.23
CA GLY A 118 -20.95 0.87 -3.05
C GLY A 118 -20.40 0.38 -1.71
N ASP A 119 -19.63 -0.71 -1.70
CA ASP A 119 -19.07 -1.29 -0.48
C ASP A 119 -17.87 -0.47 0.05
N VAL A 120 -17.66 -0.58 1.35
CA VAL A 120 -16.61 0.13 2.10
C VAL A 120 -15.22 -0.21 1.57
N THR A 121 -14.35 0.80 1.44
CA THR A 121 -12.97 0.61 0.94
C THR A 121 -11.96 1.31 1.84
N TYR A 122 -11.56 0.62 2.91
CA TYR A 122 -10.61 1.17 3.90
C TYR A 122 -9.16 1.33 3.42
N GLY A 123 -8.75 0.65 2.35
CA GLY A 123 -7.33 0.61 1.97
C GLY A 123 -7.01 -0.22 0.75
N ALA A 124 -5.72 -0.24 0.39
CA ALA A 124 -5.17 -1.04 -0.70
C ALA A 124 -5.40 -2.56 -0.57
N CYS A 125 -5.71 -3.03 0.64
CA CYS A 125 -6.01 -4.44 0.91
C CYS A 125 -7.48 -4.81 0.61
N CYS A 126 -8.35 -3.82 0.38
CA CYS A 126 -9.79 -4.01 0.15
C CYS A 126 -10.16 -4.06 -1.34
N VAL A 127 -9.20 -4.37 -2.21
CA VAL A 127 -9.46 -4.48 -3.66
C VAL A 127 -10.50 -5.57 -3.89
N ASP A 128 -11.67 -5.16 -4.39
CA ASP A 128 -12.82 -6.05 -4.61
C ASP A 128 -12.98 -6.45 -6.08
N ASP A 129 -11.97 -7.15 -6.59
CA ASP A 129 -11.96 -7.68 -7.94
C ASP A 129 -12.90 -8.89 -8.12
N PHE A 130 -13.35 -9.51 -7.03
CA PHE A 130 -14.29 -10.62 -7.06
C PHE A 130 -15.71 -10.14 -7.40
N THR A 131 -16.22 -9.15 -6.68
CA THR A 131 -17.56 -8.59 -6.93
C THR A 131 -17.62 -7.87 -8.27
N ALA A 132 -16.58 -7.08 -8.60
CA ALA A 132 -16.51 -6.40 -9.90
C ALA A 132 -16.67 -7.38 -11.07
N ARG A 133 -15.96 -8.51 -11.03
CA ARG A 133 -16.05 -9.57 -12.05
C ARG A 133 -17.41 -10.27 -12.04
N ALA A 134 -17.96 -10.55 -10.86
CA ALA A 134 -19.30 -11.15 -10.74
C ALA A 134 -20.40 -10.28 -11.37
N LEU A 135 -20.20 -8.95 -11.39
CA LEU A 135 -21.07 -7.97 -12.04
C LEU A 135 -20.72 -7.73 -13.53
N GLY A 136 -19.80 -8.52 -14.08
CA GLY A 136 -19.41 -8.48 -15.48
C GLY A 136 -18.43 -7.37 -15.85
N ALA A 137 -17.81 -6.71 -14.87
CA ALA A 137 -16.74 -5.76 -15.16
C ALA A 137 -15.49 -6.48 -15.69
N ASP A 138 -14.94 -5.97 -16.78
CA ASP A 138 -13.69 -6.45 -17.38
C ASP A 138 -12.51 -5.50 -17.13
N PHE A 139 -12.79 -4.36 -16.51
CA PHE A 139 -11.83 -3.38 -16.05
C PHE A 139 -12.23 -2.80 -14.70
N MET A 140 -11.26 -2.52 -13.83
CA MET A 140 -11.48 -1.91 -12.53
C MET A 140 -10.49 -0.78 -12.30
N VAL A 141 -10.98 0.34 -11.78
CA VAL A 141 -10.17 1.46 -11.31
C VAL A 141 -10.31 1.55 -9.79
N HIS A 142 -9.19 1.35 -9.09
CA HIS A 142 -9.11 1.45 -7.64
C HIS A 142 -8.42 2.77 -7.25
N TYR A 143 -9.16 3.67 -6.60
CA TYR A 143 -8.70 5.01 -6.26
C TYR A 143 -8.15 5.11 -4.84
N GLY A 144 -7.22 6.05 -4.63
CA GLY A 144 -6.78 6.53 -3.33
C GLY A 144 -5.73 5.68 -2.62
N HIS A 145 -5.33 4.53 -3.18
CA HIS A 145 -4.42 3.60 -2.51
C HIS A 145 -3.30 3.09 -3.41
N SER A 146 -2.16 2.75 -2.80
CA SER A 146 -1.02 2.14 -3.49
C SER A 146 -1.32 0.70 -3.95
N CYS A 147 -0.54 0.20 -4.91
CA CYS A 147 -0.69 -1.14 -5.48
C CYS A 147 -0.22 -2.26 -4.52
N LEU A 148 -0.81 -2.36 -3.33
CA LEU A 148 -0.44 -3.38 -2.34
C LEU A 148 -0.72 -4.79 -2.86
N ILE A 149 -1.89 -4.98 -3.48
CA ILE A 149 -2.24 -6.23 -4.14
C ILE A 149 -1.69 -6.21 -5.58
N PRO A 150 -0.84 -7.18 -5.95
CA PRO A 150 -0.32 -7.27 -7.31
C PRO A 150 -1.45 -7.43 -8.34
N ILE A 151 -1.38 -6.66 -9.43
CA ILE A 151 -2.36 -6.71 -10.54
C ILE A 151 -2.41 -8.11 -11.17
N ASP A 152 -1.29 -8.83 -11.19
CA ASP A 152 -1.25 -10.20 -11.73
C ASP A 152 -2.04 -11.21 -10.86
N SER A 153 -2.45 -10.82 -9.66
CA SER A 153 -3.28 -11.65 -8.77
C SER A 153 -4.79 -11.44 -9.00
N THR A 154 -5.21 -10.47 -9.82
CA THR A 154 -6.62 -10.18 -10.14
C THR A 154 -7.01 -10.85 -11.46
N GLU A 155 -7.03 -12.18 -11.48
CA GLU A 155 -7.32 -12.96 -12.67
C GLU A 155 -8.72 -12.64 -13.23
N GLY A 156 -8.82 -12.44 -14.55
CA GLY A 156 -10.09 -12.23 -15.24
C GLY A 156 -10.59 -10.78 -15.26
N ILE A 157 -9.87 -9.83 -14.65
CA ILE A 157 -10.21 -8.39 -14.70
C ILE A 157 -8.93 -7.53 -14.77
N LYS A 158 -8.93 -6.52 -15.64
CA LYS A 158 -7.80 -5.58 -15.72
C LYS A 158 -7.91 -4.54 -14.61
N MET A 159 -6.82 -4.26 -13.91
CA MET A 159 -6.80 -3.32 -12.79
C MET A 159 -5.96 -2.08 -13.12
N LEU A 160 -6.48 -0.90 -12.78
CA LEU A 160 -5.74 0.36 -12.73
C LEU A 160 -5.82 0.93 -11.32
N TYR A 161 -4.67 1.11 -10.68
CA TYR A 161 -4.59 1.90 -9.46
C TYR A 161 -4.36 3.37 -9.80
N VAL A 162 -5.13 4.24 -9.15
CA VAL A 162 -4.96 5.69 -9.18
C VAL A 162 -4.74 6.15 -7.75
N PHE A 163 -3.54 6.62 -7.44
CA PHE A 163 -3.17 6.94 -6.06
C PHE A 163 -3.84 8.19 -5.52
N VAL A 164 -4.27 9.08 -6.43
CA VAL A 164 -4.84 10.39 -6.13
C VAL A 164 -3.81 11.24 -5.36
N ASP A 165 -2.79 11.70 -6.08
CA ASP A 165 -1.82 12.65 -5.55
C ASP A 165 -2.51 13.99 -5.23
N ILE A 166 -2.31 14.49 -4.01
CA ILE A 166 -2.95 15.69 -3.50
C ILE A 166 -1.90 16.78 -3.32
N GLN A 167 -2.10 17.89 -4.01
CA GLN A 167 -1.25 19.07 -3.91
C GLN A 167 -1.49 19.81 -2.60
N ILE A 168 -0.41 20.27 -1.99
CA ILE A 168 -0.41 21.00 -0.71
C ILE A 168 0.42 22.29 -0.81
N ASP A 169 0.27 23.15 0.18
CA ASP A 169 1.17 24.30 0.39
C ASP A 169 2.52 23.81 0.97
N THR A 170 3.43 23.41 0.09
CA THR A 170 4.77 22.92 0.47
C THR A 170 5.61 23.99 1.17
N ALA A 171 5.45 25.27 0.80
CA ALA A 171 6.19 26.37 1.43
C ALA A 171 5.84 26.49 2.91
N HIS A 172 4.54 26.50 3.24
CA HIS A 172 4.10 26.54 4.62
C HIS A 172 4.58 25.32 5.42
N PHE A 173 4.57 24.12 4.84
CA PHE A 173 5.09 22.91 5.49
C PHE A 173 6.59 23.05 5.82
N LEU A 174 7.40 23.50 4.86
CA LEU A 174 8.84 23.72 5.05
C LEU A 174 9.13 24.77 6.14
N ASP A 175 8.45 25.92 6.08
CA ASP A 175 8.63 27.00 7.05
C ASP A 175 8.20 26.58 8.45
N THR A 176 7.14 25.76 8.55
CA THR A 176 6.70 25.18 9.82
C THR A 176 7.77 24.30 10.44
N LEU A 177 8.44 23.45 9.66
CA LEU A 177 9.53 22.62 10.18
C LEU A 177 10.75 23.46 10.57
N ARG A 178 11.10 24.46 9.76
CA ARG A 178 12.18 25.42 10.04
C ARG A 178 11.96 26.23 11.31
N PHE A 179 10.72 26.58 11.59
CA PHE A 179 10.35 27.31 12.80
C PHE A 179 10.46 26.43 14.06
N ASN A 180 10.09 25.15 13.98
CA ASN A 180 9.94 24.28 15.15
C ASN A 180 11.20 23.45 15.47
N PHE A 181 12.11 23.23 14.52
CA PHE A 181 13.30 22.39 14.73
C PHE A 181 14.58 23.14 14.39
N PRO A 182 15.60 23.12 15.26
CA PRO A 182 16.89 23.73 14.97
C PRO A 182 17.62 22.98 13.84
N PRO A 183 18.43 23.68 13.01
CA PRO A 183 19.23 23.05 11.97
C PRO A 183 20.13 21.94 12.51
N GLY A 184 20.33 20.89 11.71
CA GLY A 184 21.12 19.71 12.04
C GLY A 184 20.34 18.60 12.77
N HIS A 185 19.09 18.84 13.18
CA HIS A 185 18.23 17.78 13.68
C HIS A 185 17.98 16.68 12.63
N SER A 186 17.89 15.44 13.11
CA SER A 186 17.51 14.27 12.32
C SER A 186 15.99 14.10 12.32
N LEU A 187 15.39 14.22 11.14
CA LEU A 187 13.93 14.20 10.94
C LEU A 187 13.53 13.03 10.05
N ALA A 188 12.67 12.14 10.55
CA ALA A 188 12.06 11.08 9.74
C ALA A 188 10.75 11.57 9.13
N LEU A 189 10.70 11.70 7.81
CA LEU A 189 9.53 12.16 7.09
C LEU A 189 8.72 10.97 6.57
N VAL A 190 7.45 10.90 6.95
CA VAL A 190 6.51 9.86 6.54
C VAL A 190 5.14 10.43 6.18
N SER A 191 4.36 9.69 5.42
CA SER A 191 3.05 10.09 4.92
C SER A 191 2.24 8.89 4.41
N THR A 192 1.03 9.14 3.94
CA THR A 192 0.23 8.21 3.14
C THR A 192 0.47 8.45 1.65
N ILE A 193 0.07 7.49 0.81
CA ILE A 193 0.36 7.52 -0.63
C ILE A 193 -0.04 8.83 -1.33
N GLN A 194 -1.12 9.49 -0.88
CA GLN A 194 -1.67 10.69 -1.49
C GLN A 194 -0.74 11.92 -1.38
N PHE A 195 0.20 11.94 -0.44
CA PHE A 195 1.13 13.07 -0.28
C PHE A 195 2.60 12.67 -0.43
N VAL A 196 2.91 11.44 -0.86
CA VAL A 196 4.31 10.99 -1.00
C VAL A 196 5.10 11.86 -1.98
N ALA A 197 4.49 12.34 -3.08
CA ALA A 197 5.20 13.21 -4.01
C ALA A 197 5.62 14.54 -3.34
N ALA A 198 4.70 15.18 -2.61
CA ALA A 198 4.98 16.39 -1.84
C ALA A 198 6.02 16.14 -0.73
N LEU A 199 5.95 14.99 -0.05
CA LEU A 199 6.91 14.57 0.96
C LEU A 199 8.33 14.44 0.38
N GLN A 200 8.47 13.85 -0.81
CA GLN A 200 9.77 13.69 -1.49
C GLN A 200 10.34 15.04 -1.92
N ALA A 201 9.52 15.93 -2.45
CA ALA A 201 9.92 17.29 -2.80
C ALA A 201 10.38 18.06 -1.54
N ALA A 202 9.60 18.02 -0.46
CA ALA A 202 9.96 18.65 0.81
C ALA A 202 11.25 18.06 1.40
N SER A 203 11.43 16.73 1.31
CA SER A 203 12.67 16.07 1.75
C SER A 203 13.91 16.62 1.04
N ALA A 204 13.82 16.86 -0.28
CA ALA A 204 14.95 17.40 -1.04
C ALA A 204 15.32 18.82 -0.57
N GLU A 205 14.33 19.66 -0.29
CA GLU A 205 14.51 21.05 0.16
C GLU A 205 15.00 21.17 1.62
N LEU A 206 14.71 20.17 2.47
CA LEU A 206 15.12 20.17 3.88
C LEU A 206 16.52 19.61 4.12
N LYS A 207 17.09 18.85 3.18
CA LYS A 207 18.42 18.23 3.31
C LYS A 207 19.58 19.19 3.61
N PRO A 208 19.61 20.45 3.12
CA PRO A 208 20.64 21.41 3.50
C PRO A 208 20.59 21.80 4.98
N ASP A 209 19.39 21.79 5.58
CA ASP A 209 19.13 22.29 6.93
C ASP A 209 19.09 21.16 7.97
N TYR A 210 18.77 19.93 7.58
CA TYR A 210 18.48 18.78 8.46
C TYR A 210 19.10 17.46 7.99
N GLU A 211 19.29 16.51 8.91
CA GLU A 211 19.51 15.10 8.54
C GLU A 211 18.14 14.46 8.22
N VAL A 212 17.75 14.48 6.95
CA VAL A 212 16.43 14.00 6.53
C VAL A 212 16.45 12.50 6.22
N LEU A 213 15.65 11.72 6.94
CA LEU A 213 15.37 10.31 6.68
C LEU A 213 14.00 10.14 6.04
N VAL A 214 13.92 9.42 4.93
CA VAL A 214 12.65 9.00 4.32
C VAL A 214 12.62 7.47 4.31
N PRO A 215 12.12 6.84 5.39
CA PRO A 215 12.25 5.39 5.58
C PRO A 215 11.33 4.63 4.62
N GLN A 216 11.66 3.36 4.34
CA GLN A 216 10.86 2.51 3.46
C GLN A 216 10.63 1.15 4.11
N CYS A 217 9.36 0.77 4.28
CA CYS A 217 8.97 -0.60 4.61
C CYS A 217 8.40 -1.26 3.34
N ARG A 218 9.20 -2.11 2.66
CA ARG A 218 8.77 -2.71 1.39
C ARG A 218 7.56 -3.64 1.61
N PRO A 219 6.57 -3.66 0.69
CA PRO A 219 6.61 -3.13 -0.68
C PRO A 219 6.22 -1.65 -0.84
N LEU A 220 5.94 -0.93 0.25
CA LEU A 220 5.51 0.47 0.19
C LEU A 220 6.59 1.38 -0.39
N SER A 221 6.17 2.54 -0.88
CA SER A 221 7.05 3.58 -1.40
C SER A 221 7.89 4.21 -0.27
N PRO A 222 9.07 4.79 -0.55
CA PRO A 222 9.81 5.54 0.46
C PRO A 222 8.97 6.67 1.05
N GLY A 223 8.89 6.71 2.38
CA GLY A 223 8.07 7.66 3.14
C GLY A 223 6.61 7.23 3.32
N GLU A 224 6.14 6.21 2.60
CA GLU A 224 4.78 5.71 2.73
C GLU A 224 4.65 4.77 3.94
N ILE A 225 3.61 4.97 4.75
CA ILE A 225 3.21 4.07 5.83
C ILE A 225 1.73 3.71 5.73
N LEU A 226 1.39 2.51 6.20
CA LEU A 226 0.02 2.02 6.36
C LEU A 226 -0.30 1.87 7.85
N GLY A 227 -1.58 1.94 8.23
CA GLY A 227 -1.97 1.73 9.63
C GLY A 227 -1.64 0.34 10.18
N CYS A 228 -1.28 -0.62 9.33
CA CYS A 228 -0.84 -1.97 9.71
C CYS A 228 0.62 -2.28 9.33
N THR A 229 1.35 -1.33 8.72
CA THR A 229 2.72 -1.55 8.26
C THR A 229 3.53 -0.26 8.33
N SER A 230 4.56 -0.24 9.18
CA SER A 230 5.41 0.93 9.40
C SER A 230 6.85 0.52 9.72
N PRO A 231 7.85 1.33 9.33
CA PRO A 231 9.25 0.99 9.54
C PRO A 231 9.66 1.15 11.01
N ARG A 232 10.56 0.28 11.47
CA ARG A 232 11.37 0.55 12.66
C ARG A 232 12.55 1.45 12.26
N LEU A 233 12.78 2.51 13.01
CA LEU A 233 13.86 3.45 12.76
C LEU A 233 15.09 3.00 13.57
N GLU A 234 16.13 2.52 12.88
CA GLU A 234 17.36 2.00 13.50
C GLU A 234 18.37 3.10 13.87
N LYS A 235 18.21 4.29 13.30
CA LYS A 235 19.08 5.44 13.55
C LYS A 235 18.50 6.33 14.63
N HIS A 236 19.37 7.09 15.30
CA HIS A 236 18.92 8.17 16.16
C HIS A 236 18.17 9.21 15.31
N VAL A 237 16.90 9.43 15.64
CA VAL A 237 16.01 10.39 14.98
C VAL A 237 15.43 11.29 16.07
N ASN A 238 15.50 12.61 15.87
CA ASN A 238 15.01 13.59 16.83
C ASN A 238 13.48 13.73 16.78
N ALA A 239 12.88 13.60 15.58
CA ALA A 239 11.43 13.65 15.42
C ALA A 239 10.93 12.86 14.20
N ILE A 240 9.78 12.22 14.35
CA ILE A 240 8.96 11.73 13.25
C ILE A 240 8.02 12.85 12.83
N ILE A 241 8.02 13.19 11.54
CA ILE A 241 7.12 14.16 10.95
C ILE A 241 6.19 13.41 9.98
N TYR A 242 4.92 13.32 10.36
CA TYR A 242 3.87 12.79 9.51
C TYR A 242 3.18 13.93 8.76
N LEU A 243 3.23 13.88 7.43
CA LEU A 243 2.46 14.75 6.54
C LEU A 243 1.14 14.05 6.20
N GLY A 244 0.03 14.59 6.68
CA GLY A 244 -1.30 14.03 6.43
C GLY A 244 -2.28 14.36 7.54
N ASP A 245 -3.55 14.12 7.26
CA ASP A 245 -4.62 14.23 8.23
C ASP A 245 -4.84 12.93 9.00
N GLY A 246 -5.68 13.00 10.05
CA GLY A 246 -5.96 11.86 10.91
C GLY A 246 -4.77 11.35 11.73
N ARG A 247 -5.02 10.36 12.58
CA ARG A 247 -4.00 9.74 13.45
C ARG A 247 -3.73 8.27 13.13
N PHE A 248 -4.64 7.59 12.41
CA PHE A 248 -4.54 6.16 12.14
C PHE A 248 -3.17 5.72 11.56
N HIS A 249 -2.70 6.36 10.49
CA HIS A 249 -1.40 6.03 9.89
C HIS A 249 -0.21 6.50 10.73
N LEU A 250 -0.32 7.65 11.39
CA LEU A 250 0.73 8.13 12.27
C LEU A 250 0.93 7.20 13.48
N GLU A 251 -0.16 6.72 14.08
CA GLU A 251 -0.10 5.83 15.23
C GLU A 251 0.65 4.53 14.93
N SER A 252 0.62 4.02 13.69
CA SER A 252 1.36 2.80 13.37
C SER A 252 2.88 3.00 13.44
N ILE A 253 3.40 4.14 13.00
CA ILE A 253 4.83 4.42 13.16
C ILE A 253 5.19 4.79 14.61
N MET A 254 4.27 5.39 15.36
CA MET A 254 4.44 5.64 16.80
C MET A 254 4.53 4.31 17.56
N ILE A 255 3.60 3.37 17.32
CA ILE A 255 3.63 2.01 17.89
C ILE A 255 4.95 1.32 17.57
N ALA A 256 5.40 1.44 16.31
CA ALA A 256 6.65 0.85 15.86
C ALA A 256 7.89 1.57 16.42
N ASN A 257 7.79 2.77 17.01
CA ASN A 257 8.90 3.59 17.49
C ASN A 257 8.49 4.45 18.72
N PRO A 258 8.22 3.82 19.88
CA PRO A 258 7.58 4.47 21.03
C PRO A 258 8.41 5.59 21.67
N ASP A 259 9.73 5.56 21.49
CA ASP A 259 10.66 6.49 22.15
C ASP A 259 10.95 7.76 21.33
N ILE A 260 10.39 7.86 20.11
CA ILE A 260 10.69 8.96 19.19
C ILE A 260 9.52 9.97 19.20
N PRO A 261 9.76 11.26 19.50
CA PRO A 261 8.73 12.28 19.42
C PRO A 261 8.10 12.34 18.03
N ALA A 262 6.78 12.27 17.96
CA ALA A 262 6.04 12.29 16.70
C ALA A 262 5.20 13.56 16.57
N TYR A 263 5.15 14.08 15.35
CA TYR A 263 4.42 15.29 15.01
C TYR A 263 3.58 15.04 13.76
N ARG A 264 2.42 15.68 13.71
CA ARG A 264 1.52 15.67 12.57
C ARG A 264 1.41 17.05 11.99
N TYR A 265 1.62 17.16 10.68
CA TYR A 265 1.24 18.31 9.90
C TYR A 265 0.02 17.95 9.05
N ASP A 266 -1.11 18.57 9.36
CA ASP A 266 -2.33 18.46 8.56
C ASP A 266 -2.29 19.50 7.43
N PRO A 267 -2.18 19.09 6.15
CA PRO A 267 -2.05 20.02 5.04
C PRO A 267 -3.33 20.80 4.73
N TYR A 268 -4.49 20.36 5.21
CA TYR A 268 -5.76 21.04 4.98
C TYR A 268 -5.97 22.17 5.99
N SER A 269 -5.81 21.86 7.28
CA SER A 269 -5.98 22.84 8.37
C SER A 269 -4.72 23.67 8.65
N LYS A 270 -3.57 23.26 8.09
CA LYS A 270 -2.23 23.82 8.35
C LYS A 270 -1.82 23.77 9.83
N VAL A 271 -2.39 22.81 10.57
CA VAL A 271 -2.07 22.59 11.98
C VAL A 271 -0.87 21.67 12.09
N PHE A 272 0.12 22.09 12.88
CA PHE A 272 1.25 21.27 13.28
C PHE A 272 1.17 20.96 14.78
N SER A 273 0.96 19.69 15.12
CA SER A 273 0.78 19.23 16.49
C SER A 273 1.81 18.16 16.85
N ARG A 274 2.25 18.17 18.10
CA ARG A 274 2.93 17.02 18.69
C ARG A 274 1.87 16.00 19.09
N GLU A 275 2.08 14.75 18.70
CA GLU A 275 1.14 13.66 18.91
C GLU A 275 1.70 12.69 19.95
N TYR A 276 0.81 12.13 20.76
CA TYR A 276 1.13 11.16 21.80
C TYR A 276 0.31 9.89 21.58
N TYR A 277 0.86 8.75 21.98
CA TYR A 277 0.18 7.47 21.92
C TYR A 277 0.34 6.77 23.27
N ASP A 278 -0.76 6.23 23.78
CA ASP A 278 -0.75 5.54 25.06
C ASP A 278 -0.24 4.10 24.89
N HIS A 279 1.09 3.99 24.80
CA HIS A 279 1.78 2.71 24.63
C HIS A 279 1.51 1.75 25.79
N GLU A 280 1.41 2.26 27.02
CA GLU A 280 1.19 1.44 28.21
C GLU A 280 -0.23 0.87 28.21
N ALA A 281 -1.25 1.71 27.98
CA ALA A 281 -2.63 1.25 27.91
C ALA A 281 -2.83 0.25 26.78
N MET A 282 -2.27 0.52 25.58
CA MET A 282 -2.36 -0.41 24.45
C MET A 282 -1.70 -1.74 24.81
N ARG A 283 -0.45 -1.75 25.27
CA ARG A 283 0.27 -2.98 25.61
C ARG A 283 -0.42 -3.77 26.71
N THR A 284 -0.89 -3.09 27.76
CA THR A 284 -1.61 -3.71 28.88
C THR A 284 -2.87 -4.39 28.40
N THR A 285 -3.68 -3.69 27.62
CA THR A 285 -4.92 -4.22 27.04
C THR A 285 -4.65 -5.43 26.14
N ARG A 286 -3.62 -5.35 25.29
CA ARG A 286 -3.28 -6.46 24.38
C ARG A 286 -2.73 -7.67 25.11
N LEU A 287 -1.87 -7.48 26.11
CA LEU A 287 -1.38 -8.57 26.95
C LEU A 287 -2.51 -9.24 27.74
N GLN A 288 -3.46 -8.47 28.30
CA GLN A 288 -4.63 -9.04 28.98
C GLN A 288 -5.49 -9.90 28.04
N ALA A 289 -5.69 -9.46 26.80
CA ALA A 289 -6.40 -10.25 25.79
C ALA A 289 -5.65 -11.56 25.46
N ILE A 290 -4.33 -11.51 25.31
CA ILE A 290 -3.48 -12.70 25.08
C ILE A 290 -3.57 -13.67 26.24
N GLU A 291 -3.40 -13.19 27.48
CA GLU A 291 -3.42 -14.03 28.67
C GLU A 291 -4.80 -14.67 28.89
N SER A 292 -5.87 -13.93 28.63
CA SER A 292 -7.24 -14.47 28.63
C SER A 292 -7.42 -15.58 27.60
N ALA A 293 -6.80 -15.45 26.43
CA ALA A 293 -6.90 -16.45 25.36
C ALA A 293 -6.09 -17.74 25.63
N ARG A 294 -5.05 -17.71 26.49
CA ARG A 294 -4.22 -18.92 26.76
C ARG A 294 -5.03 -20.08 27.34
N SER A 295 -6.06 -19.78 28.11
CA SER A 295 -6.94 -20.77 28.75
C SER A 295 -8.12 -21.19 27.88
N ALA A 296 -8.34 -20.54 26.73
CA ALA A 296 -9.47 -20.80 25.84
C ALA A 296 -9.45 -22.22 25.24
N GLN A 297 -10.61 -22.88 25.19
CA GLN A 297 -10.79 -24.23 24.62
C GLN A 297 -11.41 -24.17 23.21
N ARG A 298 -12.32 -23.21 23.00
CA ARG A 298 -13.08 -23.01 21.77
C ARG A 298 -12.66 -21.70 21.11
N TRP A 299 -11.91 -21.82 20.02
CA TRP A 299 -11.37 -20.68 19.27
C TRP A 299 -12.26 -20.34 18.08
N GLY A 300 -12.48 -19.06 17.83
CA GLY A 300 -13.10 -18.58 16.60
C GLY A 300 -12.05 -18.03 15.66
N LEU A 301 -11.92 -18.60 14.46
CA LEU A 301 -11.00 -18.14 13.43
C LEU A 301 -11.77 -17.36 12.37
N ILE A 302 -11.57 -16.05 12.33
CA ILE A 302 -12.22 -15.16 11.35
C ILE A 302 -11.28 -14.97 10.17
N LEU A 303 -11.71 -15.40 8.99
CA LEU A 303 -11.02 -15.05 7.73
C LEU A 303 -11.75 -13.87 7.09
N GLY A 304 -11.03 -12.74 6.94
CA GLY A 304 -11.57 -11.53 6.32
C GLY A 304 -11.86 -11.72 4.84
N THR A 305 -13.08 -11.43 4.40
CA THR A 305 -13.49 -11.51 2.99
C THR A 305 -13.70 -10.15 2.33
N LEU A 306 -13.40 -9.05 3.04
CA LEU A 306 -13.40 -7.72 2.44
C LEU A 306 -12.15 -7.55 1.58
N GLY A 307 -12.37 -7.50 0.26
CA GLY A 307 -11.32 -7.53 -0.75
C GLY A 307 -10.35 -8.70 -0.53
N ARG A 308 -9.12 -8.37 -0.15
CA ARG A 308 -8.00 -9.32 0.00
C ARG A 308 -7.30 -9.24 1.35
N GLN A 309 -8.01 -8.79 2.39
CA GLN A 309 -7.47 -8.72 3.75
C GLN A 309 -7.16 -10.11 4.34
N GLY A 310 -8.01 -11.10 4.06
CA GLY A 310 -7.82 -12.46 4.56
C GLY A 310 -6.69 -13.20 3.85
N ASN A 311 -6.00 -14.06 4.59
CA ASN A 311 -4.96 -14.92 4.04
C ASN A 311 -5.22 -16.39 4.44
N PRO A 312 -5.60 -17.25 3.48
CA PRO A 312 -5.86 -18.67 3.75
C PRO A 312 -4.66 -19.44 4.33
N LYS A 313 -3.42 -19.05 4.02
CA LYS A 313 -2.22 -19.71 4.59
C LYS A 313 -2.04 -19.42 6.07
N ILE A 314 -2.34 -18.20 6.50
CA ILE A 314 -2.35 -17.87 7.94
C ILE A 314 -3.44 -18.66 8.65
N LEU A 315 -4.62 -18.80 8.03
CA LEU A 315 -5.70 -19.63 8.57
C LEU A 315 -5.25 -21.09 8.72
N GLU A 316 -4.73 -21.72 7.66
CA GLU A 316 -4.21 -23.09 7.68
C GLU A 316 -3.16 -23.31 8.79
N HIS A 317 -2.24 -22.34 8.98
CA HIS A 317 -1.23 -22.40 10.04
C HIS A 317 -1.84 -22.35 11.45
N LEU A 318 -2.83 -21.49 11.68
CA LEU A 318 -3.52 -21.38 12.97
C LEU A 318 -4.33 -22.65 13.28
N GLU A 319 -5.01 -23.20 12.28
CA GLU A 319 -5.78 -24.45 12.40
C GLU A 319 -4.87 -25.60 12.79
N SER A 320 -3.78 -25.80 12.03
CA SER A 320 -2.79 -26.84 12.33
C SER A 320 -2.22 -26.71 13.74
N ARG A 321 -1.99 -25.47 14.20
CA ARG A 321 -1.49 -25.22 15.56
C ARG A 321 -2.54 -25.56 16.62
N LEU A 322 -3.79 -25.14 16.44
CA LEU A 322 -4.87 -25.42 17.40
C LEU A 322 -5.16 -26.92 17.50
N GLU A 323 -5.18 -27.63 16.36
CA GLU A 323 -5.32 -29.10 16.32
C GLU A 323 -4.18 -29.79 17.07
N SER A 324 -2.92 -29.37 16.86
CA SER A 324 -1.75 -29.94 17.55
C SER A 324 -1.80 -29.76 19.08
N LEU A 325 -2.56 -28.78 19.56
CA LEU A 325 -2.75 -28.47 20.98
C LEU A 325 -4.06 -29.07 21.54
N GLY A 326 -4.82 -29.82 20.73
CA GLY A 326 -6.13 -30.37 21.13
C GLY A 326 -7.19 -29.29 21.41
N ARG A 327 -7.05 -28.09 20.82
CA ARG A 327 -8.03 -27.00 20.93
C ARG A 327 -9.02 -27.06 19.78
N SER A 328 -10.30 -26.95 20.10
CA SER A 328 -11.36 -26.88 19.08
C SER A 328 -11.47 -25.49 18.48
N PHE A 329 -11.85 -25.39 17.21
CA PHE A 329 -12.07 -24.10 16.57
C PHE A 329 -13.25 -24.10 15.58
N THR A 330 -13.80 -22.91 15.33
CA THR A 330 -14.84 -22.67 14.31
C THR A 330 -14.33 -21.62 13.33
N ARG A 331 -14.46 -21.90 12.02
CA ARG A 331 -14.14 -20.97 10.94
C ARG A 331 -15.33 -20.04 10.70
N VAL A 332 -15.07 -18.74 10.59
CA VAL A 332 -16.10 -17.73 10.27
C VAL A 332 -15.56 -16.83 9.16
N LEU A 333 -16.32 -16.68 8.07
CA LEU A 333 -15.99 -15.76 6.98
C LEU A 333 -16.77 -14.46 7.17
N LEU A 334 -16.07 -13.32 7.21
CA LEU A 334 -16.69 -12.01 7.42
C LEU A 334 -16.03 -10.97 6.52
N SER A 335 -16.83 -10.17 5.81
CA SER A 335 -16.35 -8.95 5.14
C SER A 335 -15.99 -7.93 6.22
N GLU A 336 -16.95 -7.64 7.09
CA GLU A 336 -16.80 -6.70 8.18
C GLU A 336 -17.01 -7.39 9.54
N ILE A 337 -16.17 -7.03 10.51
CA ILE A 337 -16.12 -7.66 11.83
C ILE A 337 -16.70 -6.69 12.86
N PHE A 338 -17.89 -6.99 13.34
CA PHE A 338 -18.63 -6.15 14.30
C PHE A 338 -18.83 -6.88 15.64
N PRO A 339 -18.73 -6.18 16.79
CA PRO A 339 -18.95 -6.77 18.11
C PRO A 339 -20.27 -7.55 18.23
N GLY A 340 -21.39 -6.91 17.87
CA GLY A 340 -22.70 -7.53 17.98
C GLY A 340 -22.88 -8.79 17.13
N LYS A 341 -22.13 -8.94 16.03
CA LYS A 341 -22.17 -10.17 15.22
C LYS A 341 -21.43 -11.33 15.90
N LEU A 342 -20.29 -11.04 16.55
CA LEU A 342 -19.51 -12.06 17.27
C LEU A 342 -20.18 -12.46 18.59
N GLU A 343 -20.93 -11.57 19.22
CA GLU A 343 -21.71 -11.85 20.44
C GLU A 343 -22.77 -12.96 20.25
N LEU A 344 -23.29 -13.12 19.04
CA LEU A 344 -24.25 -14.18 18.71
C LEU A 344 -23.65 -15.59 18.80
N LEU A 345 -22.31 -15.70 18.81
CA LEU A 345 -21.56 -16.95 18.85
C LEU A 345 -20.98 -17.14 20.26
N ALA A 346 -21.86 -17.19 21.26
CA ALA A 346 -21.52 -17.19 22.69
C ALA A 346 -20.63 -18.37 23.14
N ASP A 347 -20.61 -19.44 22.36
CA ASP A 347 -19.78 -20.64 22.57
C ASP A 347 -18.29 -20.44 22.23
N VAL A 348 -17.92 -19.32 21.63
CA VAL A 348 -16.51 -19.00 21.36
C VAL A 348 -15.88 -18.32 22.58
N ASP A 349 -14.75 -18.86 23.04
CA ASP A 349 -14.02 -18.32 24.19
C ASP A 349 -13.13 -17.14 23.78
N THR A 350 -12.53 -17.20 22.59
CA THR A 350 -11.63 -16.19 22.05
C THR A 350 -11.67 -16.16 20.52
N TRP A 351 -11.44 -14.99 19.94
CA TRP A 351 -11.41 -14.77 18.50
C TRP A 351 -9.99 -14.46 18.01
N VAL A 352 -9.66 -14.95 16.82
CA VAL A 352 -8.50 -14.52 16.04
C VAL A 352 -9.00 -13.99 14.71
N GLN A 353 -8.70 -12.72 14.41
CA GLN A 353 -9.03 -12.13 13.11
C GLN A 353 -7.83 -12.16 12.18
N ILE A 354 -8.04 -12.75 11.00
CA ILE A 354 -7.11 -12.78 9.88
C ILE A 354 -7.66 -11.80 8.85
N ALA A 355 -7.59 -10.52 9.19
CA ALA A 355 -8.10 -9.39 8.41
C ALA A 355 -7.24 -8.15 8.69
N CYS A 356 -7.84 -6.99 8.99
CA CYS A 356 -7.13 -5.78 9.40
C CYS A 356 -6.60 -5.87 10.85
N PRO A 357 -5.27 -5.82 11.09
CA PRO A 357 -4.68 -5.90 12.44
C PRO A 357 -5.17 -4.82 13.41
N ARG A 358 -5.58 -3.66 12.88
CA ARG A 358 -6.04 -2.53 13.69
C ARG A 358 -7.38 -2.78 14.38
N LEU A 359 -8.17 -3.76 13.94
CA LEU A 359 -9.38 -4.19 14.64
C LEU A 359 -9.07 -4.68 16.07
N SER A 360 -7.99 -5.43 16.25
CA SER A 360 -7.58 -5.91 17.57
C SER A 360 -6.97 -4.80 18.42
N ILE A 361 -6.19 -3.91 17.80
CA ILE A 361 -5.46 -2.85 18.50
C ILE A 361 -6.41 -1.73 18.96
N ASP A 362 -7.25 -1.22 18.06
CA ASP A 362 -8.08 -0.04 18.31
C ASP A 362 -9.45 -0.40 18.89
N TRP A 363 -10.03 -1.52 18.43
CA TRP A 363 -11.41 -1.90 18.73
C TRP A 363 -11.51 -3.14 19.62
N GLY A 364 -10.39 -3.76 19.99
CA GLY A 364 -10.38 -5.05 20.69
C GLY A 364 -11.17 -5.05 22.01
N THR A 365 -11.26 -3.92 22.70
CA THR A 365 -12.03 -3.75 23.95
C THR A 365 -13.53 -3.61 23.74
N ALA A 366 -13.97 -3.30 22.51
CA ALA A 366 -15.39 -3.24 22.16
C ALA A 366 -16.02 -4.64 22.02
N PHE A 367 -15.21 -5.69 21.96
CA PHE A 367 -15.67 -7.09 21.88
C PHE A 367 -15.77 -7.70 23.27
N SER A 368 -16.86 -8.42 23.52
CA SER A 368 -17.11 -9.12 24.79
C SER A 368 -16.16 -10.30 25.05
N LYS A 369 -15.52 -10.82 24.00
CA LYS A 369 -14.49 -11.86 24.05
C LYS A 369 -13.19 -11.33 23.46
N PRO A 370 -12.01 -11.81 23.88
CA PRO A 370 -10.74 -11.35 23.34
C PRO A 370 -10.70 -11.48 21.81
N LEU A 371 -10.39 -10.38 21.12
CA LEU A 371 -10.16 -10.36 19.67
C LEU A 371 -8.67 -10.17 19.41
N LEU A 372 -8.01 -11.22 18.93
CA LEU A 372 -6.57 -11.25 18.70
C LEU A 372 -6.22 -11.02 17.23
N SER A 373 -5.10 -10.37 16.98
CA SER A 373 -4.43 -10.43 15.68
C SER A 373 -3.71 -11.78 15.51
N PRO A 374 -3.27 -12.15 14.29
CA PRO A 374 -2.54 -13.41 14.10
C PRO A 374 -1.21 -13.47 14.87
N TYR A 375 -0.53 -12.33 15.04
CA TYR A 375 0.67 -12.24 15.89
C TYR A 375 0.35 -12.54 17.36
N GLU A 376 -0.70 -11.92 17.89
CA GLU A 376 -1.11 -12.12 19.29
C GLU A 376 -1.57 -13.56 19.55
N ALA A 377 -2.25 -14.18 18.57
CA ALA A 377 -2.59 -15.59 18.61
C ALA A 377 -1.32 -16.47 18.64
N ALA A 378 -0.30 -16.15 17.83
CA ALA A 378 0.98 -16.85 17.87
C ALA A 378 1.67 -16.74 19.25
N VAL A 379 1.55 -15.60 19.94
CA VAL A 379 2.03 -15.42 21.32
C VAL A 379 1.21 -16.24 22.32
N ALA A 380 -0.11 -16.19 22.23
CA ALA A 380 -1.03 -16.94 23.10
C ALA A 380 -0.80 -18.46 22.98
N LEU A 381 -0.58 -18.95 21.76
CA LEU A 381 -0.31 -20.35 21.42
C LEU A 381 1.17 -20.75 21.55
N GLN A 382 2.00 -19.90 22.16
CA GLN A 382 3.41 -20.16 22.48
C GLN A 382 4.28 -20.50 21.25
N GLN A 383 3.97 -19.93 20.09
CA GLN A 383 4.79 -20.05 18.87
C GLN A 383 5.90 -19.01 18.83
N VAL A 384 5.68 -17.85 19.45
CA VAL A 384 6.64 -16.75 19.55
C VAL A 384 6.51 -16.06 20.91
N GLY A 385 7.60 -15.47 21.39
CA GLY A 385 7.57 -14.60 22.57
C GLY A 385 6.93 -13.23 22.28
N TRP A 386 6.35 -12.61 23.30
CA TRP A 386 5.90 -11.22 23.22
C TRP A 386 7.09 -10.30 22.91
N GLN A 387 6.97 -9.52 21.84
CA GLN A 387 7.94 -8.50 21.44
C GLN A 387 7.77 -7.25 22.30
N GLU A 388 8.89 -6.69 22.77
CA GLU A 388 8.89 -5.45 23.55
C GLU A 388 8.22 -4.30 22.80
N VAL A 389 8.49 -4.21 21.50
CA VAL A 389 7.86 -3.30 20.56
C VAL A 389 6.82 -4.08 19.78
N TYR A 390 5.57 -3.61 19.80
CA TYR A 390 4.49 -4.27 19.08
C TYR A 390 4.78 -4.22 17.57
N PRO A 391 4.75 -5.37 16.86
CA PRO A 391 5.12 -5.41 15.46
C PRO A 391 4.04 -4.79 14.57
N MET A 392 4.46 -3.83 13.75
CA MET A 392 3.64 -3.20 12.71
C MET A 392 4.18 -3.61 11.33
N ASP A 393 4.21 -4.92 11.07
CA ASP A 393 4.89 -5.52 9.91
C ASP A 393 3.96 -6.33 9.00
N PHE A 394 2.63 -6.14 9.09
CA PHE A 394 1.66 -7.06 8.50
C PHE A 394 1.82 -7.26 6.97
N TYR A 395 2.11 -6.20 6.21
CA TYR A 395 2.44 -6.32 4.80
C TYR A 395 3.93 -6.09 4.51
N SER A 396 4.80 -6.17 5.51
CA SER A 396 6.24 -6.04 5.31
C SER A 396 6.81 -7.26 4.57
N ASN A 397 7.67 -7.03 3.59
CA ASN A 397 8.50 -8.07 2.99
C ASN A 397 9.55 -8.63 3.97
N GLN A 398 9.83 -7.90 5.04
CA GLN A 398 10.70 -8.31 6.15
C GLN A 398 9.83 -8.70 7.34
N SER A 399 8.84 -9.55 7.11
CA SER A 399 7.97 -10.00 8.20
C SER A 399 8.77 -10.78 9.25
N LEU A 400 8.36 -10.60 10.50
CA LEU A 400 8.89 -11.27 11.68
C LEU A 400 8.36 -12.71 11.86
N GLY A 401 7.34 -13.13 11.13
CA GLY A 401 6.88 -14.52 11.19
C GLY A 401 5.65 -14.86 10.34
N ALA A 402 5.27 -16.14 10.37
CA ALA A 402 4.20 -16.72 9.54
C ALA A 402 2.78 -16.19 9.85
N TRP A 403 2.65 -15.24 10.77
CA TRP A 403 1.39 -14.54 11.08
C TRP A 403 1.10 -13.35 10.15
N THR A 404 1.94 -13.09 9.15
CA THR A 404 1.73 -11.98 8.19
C THR A 404 1.53 -12.48 6.76
N PRO A 405 0.75 -11.77 5.93
CA PRO A 405 0.55 -12.11 4.52
C PRO A 405 1.83 -12.27 3.69
N ASN A 406 2.84 -11.43 3.92
CA ASN A 406 4.04 -11.36 3.09
C ASN A 406 5.20 -12.25 3.59
N HIS A 407 5.00 -13.02 4.67
CA HIS A 407 5.97 -14.03 5.07
C HIS A 407 6.19 -15.07 3.96
N PRO A 408 7.43 -15.54 3.69
CA PRO A 408 7.72 -16.49 2.61
C PRO A 408 6.84 -17.75 2.59
N ASP A 409 6.45 -18.26 3.76
CA ASP A 409 5.59 -19.45 3.88
C ASP A 409 4.15 -19.21 3.42
N ASN A 410 3.70 -17.95 3.44
CA ASN A 410 2.35 -17.54 3.06
C ASN A 410 2.27 -17.01 1.62
N GLN A 411 3.42 -16.76 0.99
CA GLN A 411 3.45 -16.31 -0.39
C GLN A 411 3.14 -17.47 -1.35
N PRO A 412 2.39 -17.23 -2.43
CA PRO A 412 2.21 -18.23 -3.48
C PRO A 412 3.58 -18.61 -4.07
N LYS A 413 3.78 -19.90 -4.33
CA LYS A 413 5.01 -20.41 -4.95
C LYS A 413 5.21 -19.69 -6.29
N ARG A 414 6.17 -18.76 -6.35
CA ARG A 414 6.51 -18.08 -7.60
C ARG A 414 6.91 -19.13 -8.64
N PRO A 415 6.36 -19.10 -9.87
CA PRO A 415 6.82 -19.98 -10.92
C PRO A 415 8.32 -19.78 -11.10
N SER A 416 9.10 -20.87 -11.10
CA SER A 416 10.54 -20.75 -11.27
C SER A 416 10.82 -20.05 -12.62
N ARG A 417 11.78 -19.13 -12.63
CA ARG A 417 12.17 -18.37 -13.84
C ARG A 417 12.56 -19.30 -15.02
N LYS A 418 12.90 -20.57 -14.73
CA LYS A 418 13.15 -21.64 -15.71
C LYS A 418 11.89 -22.13 -16.43
N LEU A 419 10.73 -22.15 -15.76
CA LEU A 419 9.44 -22.55 -16.36
C LEU A 419 8.92 -21.51 -17.36
N MET A 420 9.16 -20.21 -17.12
CA MET A 420 8.78 -19.14 -18.07
C MET A 420 9.61 -19.16 -19.36
N GLN A 421 10.90 -19.55 -19.29
CA GLN A 421 11.72 -19.69 -20.49
C GLN A 421 11.34 -20.93 -21.32
N LYS A 422 10.91 -22.01 -20.68
CA LYS A 422 10.47 -23.24 -21.36
C LYS A 422 9.09 -23.09 -22.01
N ALA A 423 8.16 -22.41 -21.35
CA ALA A 423 6.85 -22.08 -21.94
C ALA A 423 6.98 -21.15 -23.15
N GLY A 424 7.95 -20.21 -23.14
CA GLY A 424 8.24 -19.36 -24.30
C GLY A 424 8.91 -20.08 -25.47
N SER A 425 9.64 -21.18 -25.23
CA SER A 425 10.28 -21.97 -26.29
C SER A 425 9.35 -23.00 -26.92
N ASP A 426 8.43 -23.60 -26.15
CA ASP A 426 7.51 -24.62 -26.67
C ASP A 426 6.42 -24.01 -27.57
N VAL A 427 5.94 -22.80 -27.27
CA VAL A 427 5.01 -22.06 -28.15
C VAL A 427 5.68 -21.67 -29.48
N GLY A 428 6.99 -21.39 -29.46
CA GLY A 428 7.77 -21.08 -30.68
C GLY A 428 8.05 -22.28 -31.58
N GLN A 429 7.99 -23.51 -31.05
CA GLN A 429 8.18 -24.75 -31.82
C GLN A 429 6.88 -25.30 -32.41
N GLN A 430 5.76 -25.24 -31.68
CA GLN A 430 4.45 -25.65 -32.23
C GLN A 430 3.96 -24.78 -33.39
N MET A 431 4.34 -23.49 -33.39
CA MET A 431 3.95 -22.56 -34.46
C MET A 431 4.79 -22.73 -35.74
N ARG A 432 5.94 -23.41 -35.69
CA ARG A 432 6.76 -23.71 -36.88
C ARG A 432 6.44 -25.04 -37.55
N SER A 433 5.72 -25.94 -36.89
CA SER A 433 5.32 -27.23 -37.47
C SER A 433 3.95 -27.21 -38.16
N CYS A 434 3.13 -26.17 -37.96
CA CYS A 434 1.81 -26.06 -38.60
C CYS A 434 1.82 -25.44 -40.01
N ASP A 435 2.91 -24.78 -40.43
CA ASP A 435 2.98 -24.07 -41.72
C ASP A 435 3.60 -24.88 -42.89
N ARG A 436 3.65 -26.22 -42.80
CA ARG A 436 4.30 -27.04 -43.84
C ARG A 436 3.53 -28.21 -44.44
N GLU A 437 2.29 -28.45 -44.06
CA GLU A 437 1.48 -29.48 -44.72
C GLU A 437 0.05 -29.00 -44.96
N GLN A 438 -0.24 -28.56 -46.18
CA GLN A 438 -1.43 -28.91 -46.98
C GLN A 438 -1.58 -27.94 -48.17
N SER A 439 -0.92 -28.26 -49.28
CA SER A 439 -1.33 -27.84 -50.62
C SER A 439 -2.03 -29.02 -51.29
N ALA A 440 -3.35 -29.05 -51.26
CA ALA A 440 -4.15 -29.96 -52.08
C ALA A 440 -5.30 -29.19 -52.72
N SER A 441 -5.32 -29.24 -54.05
CA SER A 441 -6.23 -28.61 -54.98
C SER A 441 -7.68 -29.07 -54.84
N CYS A 442 -8.64 -28.13 -54.83
CA CYS A 442 -10.05 -28.44 -55.07
C CYS A 442 -10.48 -27.76 -56.37
N GLY A 443 -10.84 -28.57 -57.38
CA GLY A 443 -11.32 -28.14 -58.69
C GLY A 443 -12.83 -27.88 -58.67
N CYS A 444 -13.23 -26.75 -59.25
CA CYS A 444 -14.62 -26.41 -59.53
C CYS A 444 -14.99 -26.89 -60.95
N GLN A 445 -16.20 -27.43 -61.13
CA GLN A 445 -16.92 -27.40 -62.40
C GLN A 445 -18.23 -26.61 -62.23
N PRO A 446 -18.63 -25.77 -63.20
CA PRO A 446 -19.83 -24.95 -63.10
C PRO A 446 -21.03 -25.52 -63.88
N GLU A 447 -22.23 -25.19 -63.40
CA GLU A 447 -23.34 -24.73 -64.27
C GLU A 447 -23.47 -23.22 -64.13
#